data_AF-A0A559PLN1-F1
#
_entry.id   AF-A0A559PLN1-F1
#
_cell.length_a   1.000
_cell.length_b   1.000
_cell.length_c   1.000
_cell.angle_alpha   90.00
_cell.angle_beta   90.00
_cell.angle_gamma   90.00
#
_symmetry.space_group_name_H-M   'P 1'
#
loop_
_entity.id
_entity.type
_entity.pdbx_description
1 polymer ?
#
loop_
_entity_poly.entity_id
_entity_poly.type
_entity_poly.pdbx_seq_one_letter_code
_entity_poly.pdbx_strand_id
1 'polypeptide(L)'
;MGSLTISNKILDKYFGYLKNLDNTAKKNLIIKLTKSIETKSRKKLDLKSLFGAWEDNRDSDEIISEIKASRVNKINTESFE
;
A
#
# COMPACT_ATOMS: atom_id res chain seq x y z
N MET A 1 -0.53 -0.42 -23.62
CA MET A 1 -1.95 -0.03 -23.45
C MET A 1 -2.15 1.25 -24.24
N GLY A 2 -2.82 1.17 -25.39
CA GLY A 2 -2.94 2.32 -26.31
C GLY A 2 -3.73 3.47 -25.69
N SER A 3 -3.17 4.68 -25.74
CA SER A 3 -3.89 5.89 -25.38
C SER A 3 -4.98 6.12 -26.42
N LEU A 4 -6.24 5.88 -26.05
CA LEU A 4 -7.38 6.23 -26.88
C LEU A 4 -7.50 7.75 -26.87
N THR A 5 -7.05 8.41 -27.94
CA THR A 5 -7.30 9.83 -28.17
C THR A 5 -8.79 10.01 -28.47
N ILE A 6 -9.59 10.24 -27.43
CA ILE A 6 -11.02 10.49 -27.58
C ILE A 6 -11.18 11.87 -28.22
N SER A 7 -11.85 11.93 -29.38
CA SER A 7 -12.19 13.22 -30.00
C SER A 7 -13.31 13.92 -29.21
N ASN A 8 -13.31 15.26 -29.20
CA ASN A 8 -14.33 16.05 -28.49
C ASN A 8 -15.76 15.68 -28.92
N LYS A 9 -15.98 15.34 -30.19
CA LYS A 9 -17.29 14.88 -30.70
C LYS A 9 -17.79 13.61 -30.03
N ILE A 10 -16.88 12.68 -29.73
CA ILE A 10 -17.20 11.42 -29.06
C ILE A 10 -17.49 11.69 -27.57
N LEU A 11 -16.71 12.56 -26.92
CA LEU A 11 -16.98 13.02 -25.55
C LEU A 11 -18.36 13.65 -25.42
N ASP A 12 -18.75 14.53 -26.33
CA ASP A 12 -20.07 15.18 -26.33
C ASP A 12 -21.20 14.15 -26.46
N LYS A 13 -21.01 13.12 -27.28
CA LYS A 13 -21.97 12.01 -27.40
C LYS A 13 -22.12 11.25 -26.08
N TYR A 14 -21.02 10.92 -25.41
CA TYR A 14 -21.07 10.27 -24.10
C TYR A 14 -21.68 11.18 -23.03
N PHE A 15 -21.36 12.47 -23.03
CA PHE A 15 -21.97 13.46 -22.15
C PHE A 15 -23.48 13.58 -22.41
N GLY A 16 -23.91 13.40 -23.66
CA GLY A 16 -25.31 13.32 -24.06
C GLY A 16 -26.10 12.24 -23.32
N TYR A 17 -25.48 11.12 -22.95
CA TYR A 17 -26.12 10.09 -22.12
C TYR A 17 -26.17 10.49 -20.64
N LEU A 18 -25.21 11.29 -20.17
CA LEU A 18 -25.08 11.73 -18.78
C LEU A 18 -25.91 12.98 -18.46
N LYS A 19 -26.30 13.77 -19.47
CA LYS A 19 -26.99 15.05 -19.28
C LYS A 19 -28.34 14.92 -18.56
N ASN A 20 -29.04 13.82 -18.81
CA ASN A 20 -30.38 13.53 -18.28
C ASN A 20 -30.35 12.88 -16.89
N LEU A 21 -29.15 12.65 -16.35
CA LEU A 21 -28.99 12.06 -15.03
C LEU A 21 -29.47 13.05 -13.95
N ASP A 22 -30.07 12.54 -12.88
CA ASP A 22 -30.54 13.35 -11.76
C ASP A 22 -29.36 13.98 -11.00
N ASN A 23 -29.64 15.04 -10.23
CA ASN A 23 -28.59 15.78 -9.52
C ASN A 23 -27.81 14.90 -8.52
N THR A 24 -28.45 13.90 -7.91
CA THR A 24 -27.79 12.99 -6.97
C THR A 24 -26.81 12.07 -7.68
N ALA A 25 -27.24 11.46 -8.79
CA ALA A 25 -26.37 10.61 -9.57
C ALA A 25 -25.23 11.38 -10.25
N LYS A 26 -25.44 12.65 -10.68
CA LYS A 26 -24.37 13.53 -11.17
C LYS A 26 -23.30 13.77 -10.10
N LYS A 27 -23.72 14.12 -8.88
CA LYS A 27 -22.79 14.29 -7.73
C LYS A 27 -22.02 13.01 -7.43
N ASN A 28 -22.69 11.85 -7.43
CA ASN A 28 -22.06 10.56 -7.20
C ASN A 28 -21.04 10.20 -8.29
N LEU A 29 -21.34 10.51 -9.56
CA LEU A 29 -20.43 10.26 -10.67
C LEU A 29 -19.16 11.11 -10.54
N ILE A 30 -19.30 12.40 -10.21
CA ILE A 30 -18.15 13.29 -9.94
C ILE A 30 -17.28 12.69 -8.85
N ILE A 31 -17.86 12.30 -7.71
CA ILE A 31 -17.11 11.69 -6.60
C ILE A 31 -16.36 10.42 -7.05
N LYS A 32 -16.99 9.55 -7.85
CA LYS A 32 -16.36 8.33 -8.37
C LYS A 32 -15.21 8.65 -9.33
N LEU A 33 -15.40 9.62 -10.22
CA LEU A 33 -14.36 10.06 -11.16
C LEU A 33 -13.18 10.69 -10.43
N THR A 34 -13.44 11.58 -9.45
CA THR A 34 -12.40 12.14 -8.59
C THR A 34 -11.61 11.04 -7.90
N LYS A 35 -12.28 10.06 -7.28
CA LYS A 35 -11.63 8.90 -6.66
C LYS A 35 -10.87 8.00 -7.64
N SER A 36 -11.26 7.99 -8.91
CA SER A 36 -10.57 7.22 -9.96
C SER A 36 -9.30 7.92 -10.47
N ILE A 37 -9.25 9.25 -10.37
CA ILE A 37 -8.11 10.08 -10.75
C ILE A 37 -7.13 10.20 -9.58
N GLU A 38 -7.65 10.30 -8.35
CA GLU A 38 -6.89 10.14 -7.13
C GLU A 38 -6.37 8.70 -7.07
N THR A 39 -5.23 8.46 -7.73
CA THR A 39 -4.39 7.30 -7.46
C THR A 39 -4.20 7.30 -5.96
N LYS A 40 -4.86 6.36 -5.27
CA LYS A 40 -4.65 6.13 -3.84
C LYS A 40 -3.15 6.20 -3.65
N SER A 41 -2.66 7.25 -2.98
CA SER A 41 -1.26 7.32 -2.60
C SER A 41 -0.99 5.97 -1.99
N ARG A 42 -0.02 5.23 -2.56
CA ARG A 42 0.27 3.86 -2.14
C ARG A 42 0.52 3.98 -0.64
N LYS A 43 -0.50 3.67 0.19
CA LYS A 43 -0.38 3.83 1.64
C LYS A 43 0.86 3.04 1.93
N LYS A 44 1.89 3.68 2.50
CA LYS A 44 3.11 2.99 2.89
C LYS A 44 2.60 1.84 3.75
N LEU A 45 2.67 0.63 3.23
CA LEU A 45 2.14 -0.54 3.90
C LEU A 45 2.98 -0.65 5.17
N ASP A 46 2.34 -0.44 6.31
CA ASP A 46 3.02 -0.64 7.59
C ASP A 46 3.21 -2.15 7.75
N LEU A 47 4.48 -2.58 7.77
CA LEU A 47 4.82 -4.00 7.92
C LEU A 47 4.25 -4.59 9.20
N LYS A 48 4.03 -3.77 10.24
CA LYS A 48 3.40 -4.18 11.51
C LYS A 48 1.92 -4.49 11.38
N SER A 49 1.25 -3.99 10.34
CA SER A 49 -0.19 -4.22 10.11
C SER A 49 -0.50 -5.52 9.37
N LEU A 50 0.54 -6.25 8.94
CA LEU A 50 0.38 -7.49 8.19
C LEU A 50 0.07 -8.66 9.12
N PHE A 51 -0.73 -9.61 8.64
CA PHE A 51 -1.02 -10.84 9.37
C PHE A 51 0.27 -11.63 9.62
N GLY A 52 0.50 -12.06 10.87
CA GLY A 52 1.73 -12.74 11.27
C GLY A 52 2.93 -11.80 11.47
N ALA A 53 2.69 -10.48 11.59
CA ALA A 53 3.73 -9.56 12.03
C ALA A 53 4.28 -10.00 13.39
N TRP A 54 5.61 -10.06 13.49
CA TRP A 54 6.30 -10.36 14.73
C TRP A 54 6.09 -9.22 15.73
N GLU A 55 5.48 -9.53 16.87
CA GLU A 55 5.28 -8.61 17.98
C GLU A 55 6.14 -9.08 19.16
N ASP A 56 7.12 -8.27 19.54
CA ASP A 56 8.04 -8.57 20.65
C ASP A 56 8.38 -7.27 21.36
N ASN A 57 8.43 -7.35 22.68
CA ASN A 57 8.70 -6.22 23.57
C ASN A 57 10.18 -6.07 23.88
N ARG A 58 10.99 -7.06 23.52
CA ARG A 58 12.44 -7.11 23.78
C ARG A 58 13.20 -6.21 22.82
N ASP A 59 14.29 -5.65 23.31
CA ASP A 59 15.23 -4.95 22.45
C ASP A 59 16.04 -5.92 21.58
N SER A 60 16.58 -5.42 20.47
CA SER A 60 17.44 -6.20 19.57
C SER A 60 18.61 -6.85 20.31
N ASP A 61 19.22 -6.14 21.26
CA ASP A 61 20.37 -6.66 22.01
C ASP A 61 20.01 -7.81 22.95
N GLU A 62 18.79 -7.79 23.52
CA GLU A 62 18.28 -8.88 24.36
C GLU A 62 18.04 -10.14 23.53
N ILE A 63 17.42 -10.00 22.35
CA ILE A 63 17.19 -11.10 21.41
C ILE A 63 18.53 -11.70 20.96
N ILE A 64 19.51 -10.86 20.62
CA ILE A 64 20.84 -11.32 20.22
C ILE A 64 21.52 -12.09 21.36
N SER A 65 21.39 -11.61 22.59
CA SER A 65 22.00 -12.23 23.77
C SER A 65 21.37 -13.59 24.07
N GLU A 66 20.03 -13.69 24.01
CA GLU A 66 19.31 -14.95 24.17
C GLU A 66 19.71 -15.97 23.08
N ILE A 67 19.71 -15.55 21.81
CA ILE A 67 20.10 -16.42 20.69
C ILE A 67 21.53 -16.93 20.89
N LYS A 68 22.46 -16.07 21.32
CA LYS A 68 23.84 -16.48 21.62
C LYS A 68 23.91 -17.46 22.79
N ALA A 69 23.14 -17.22 23.86
CA ALA A 69 23.10 -18.09 25.03
C ALA A 69 22.50 -19.47 24.73
N SER A 70 21.50 -19.53 23.83
CA SER A 70 20.85 -20.77 23.39
C SER A 70 21.72 -21.63 22.46
N ARG A 71 22.88 -21.15 21.98
CA ARG A 71 23.73 -21.93 21.08
C ARG A 71 24.33 -23.13 21.80
N VAL A 72 24.19 -24.31 21.18
CA VAL A 72 24.85 -25.54 21.63
C VAL A 72 26.37 -25.45 21.41
N ASN A 73 26.79 -24.97 20.23
CA ASN A 73 28.20 -24.75 19.91
C ASN A 73 28.60 -23.31 20.25
N LYS A 74 29.23 -23.13 21.41
CA LYS A 74 29.81 -21.85 21.83
C LYS A 74 31.19 -21.73 21.21
N ILE A 75 31.35 -20.78 20.29
CA ILE A 75 32.66 -20.45 19.73
C ILE A 75 33.41 -19.65 20.81
N ASN A 76 34.29 -20.33 21.53
CA ASN A 76 35.31 -19.66 22.33
C ASN A 76 36.43 -19.29 21.35
N THR A 77 36.35 -18.11 20.71
CA THR A 77 37.52 -17.55 20.04
C THR A 77 38.50 -17.19 21.15
N GLU A 78 39.47 -18.06 21.42
CA GLU A 78 40.63 -17.67 22.22
C GLU A 78 41.31 -16.50 21.49
N SER A 79 41.50 -15.39 22.19
CA SER A 79 42.30 -14.29 21.70
C SER A 79 43.74 -14.77 21.64
N PHE A 80 44.32 -14.85 20.44
CA PHE A 80 45.75 -15.04 20.30
C PHE A 80 46.43 -13.75 20.78
N GLU A 81 47.14 -13.85 21.91
CA GLU A 81 48.14 -12.86 22.35
C GLU A 81 49.38 -12.89 21.44
#